data_AF-A0AAD5E5Y8-F1
#
_entry.id   AF-A0AAD5E5Y8-F1
#
_cell.length_a   1.000
_cell.length_b   1.000
_cell.length_c   1.000
_cell.angle_alpha   90.00
_cell.angle_beta   90.00
_cell.angle_gamma   90.00
#
_symmetry.space_group_name_H-M   'P 1'
#
loop_
_entity.id
_entity.type
_entity.pdbx_description
1 polymer ?
#
loop_
_entity_poly.entity_id
_entity_poly.type
_entity_poly.pdbx_seq_one_letter_code
_entity_poly.pdbx_strand_id
1 'polypeptide(L)'
;MSYGAQYSAPPPAYDEEAQEPFLNNAQDDMFKETVANSSVEIRMQFVRKVYSILTAQILSTIVMSSVFMYNTNAKTWVQSNIWALYASMFVTMGTLIFLLWKSRSTPLNYYLLAAFTVSEGYLVGTVVTFYEQTVVLQALIITFGVFAALTLFTLQSKWDFSGMAPILFASLWVLILVGFVQIFFPFSEGFQLAIAFAGVLIFSGYIIFDTYMIFNRYSPEDYILASVSLYMDFINLFLRILQILSAMQRD
;
A
#
# COMPACT_ATOMS: atom_id res chain seq x y z
N MET A 1 7.53 -23.74 69.16
CA MET A 1 7.36 -23.40 67.74
C MET A 1 5.88 -23.20 67.49
N SER A 2 5.44 -21.98 67.19
CA SER A 2 4.08 -21.72 66.70
C SER A 2 4.18 -20.61 65.66
N TYR A 3 4.11 -21.01 64.40
CA TYR A 3 3.98 -20.10 63.25
C TYR A 3 2.48 -19.91 62.99
N GLY A 4 2.03 -18.67 63.00
CA GLY A 4 0.64 -18.33 62.66
C GLY A 4 0.51 -16.84 62.40
N ALA A 5 0.96 -16.38 61.22
CA ALA A 5 0.56 -15.07 60.72
C ALA A 5 -0.88 -15.18 60.19
N GLN A 6 -1.84 -14.55 60.87
CA GLN A 6 -3.19 -14.36 60.34
C GLN A 6 -3.14 -13.32 59.21
N TYR A 7 -3.29 -13.76 57.97
CA TYR A 7 -3.58 -12.86 56.86
C TYR A 7 -5.01 -12.33 57.02
N SER A 8 -5.14 -11.03 57.30
CA SER A 8 -6.41 -10.34 57.60
C SER A 8 -6.73 -9.23 56.60
N ALA A 9 -6.60 -9.51 55.30
CA ALA A 9 -7.24 -8.68 54.29
C ALA A 9 -7.56 -9.50 53.04
N PRO A 10 -8.79 -9.42 52.48
CA PRO A 10 -9.02 -9.87 51.12
C PRO A 10 -8.12 -9.08 50.16
N PRO A 11 -7.72 -9.66 49.02
CA PRO A 11 -6.95 -8.93 48.01
C PRO A 11 -7.69 -7.64 47.61
N PRO A 12 -6.96 -6.56 47.30
CA PRO A 12 -7.58 -5.32 46.84
C PRO A 12 -8.54 -5.63 45.68
N ALA A 13 -9.73 -5.03 45.71
CA ALA A 13 -10.66 -5.12 44.61
C ALA A 13 -9.96 -4.62 43.34
N TYR A 14 -10.12 -5.34 42.23
CA TYR A 14 -9.61 -4.88 40.94
C TYR A 14 -10.23 -3.51 40.65
N ASP A 15 -9.40 -2.51 40.35
CA ASP A 15 -9.87 -1.18 39.99
C ASP A 15 -10.67 -1.28 38.68
N GLU A 16 -12.00 -1.18 38.75
CA GLU A 16 -12.90 -1.17 37.58
C GLU A 16 -12.56 -0.02 36.61
N GLU A 17 -12.04 1.10 37.14
CA GLU A 17 -11.53 2.24 36.37
C GLU A 17 -10.35 1.88 35.44
N ALA A 18 -9.60 0.82 35.74
CA ALA A 18 -8.54 0.34 34.86
C ALA A 18 -9.08 -0.49 33.67
N GLN A 19 -10.32 -0.98 33.74
CA GLN A 19 -10.99 -1.72 32.66
C GLN A 19 -11.86 -0.82 31.76
N GLU A 20 -12.47 0.22 32.33
CA GLU A 20 -13.29 1.24 31.64
C GLU A 20 -12.69 1.75 30.32
N PRO A 21 -11.43 2.24 30.24
CA PRO A 21 -10.87 2.72 28.99
C PRO A 21 -10.61 1.61 27.96
N PHE A 22 -10.38 0.36 28.38
CA PHE A 22 -10.18 -0.76 27.46
C PHE A 22 -11.51 -1.29 26.91
N LEU A 23 -12.55 -1.34 27.73
CA LEU A 23 -13.88 -1.81 27.32
C LEU A 23 -14.59 -0.80 26.41
N ASN A 24 -14.50 0.50 26.70
CA ASN A 24 -15.10 1.54 25.83
C ASN A 24 -14.48 1.57 24.44
N ASN A 25 -13.15 1.50 24.33
CA ASN A 25 -12.48 1.48 23.02
C ASN A 25 -12.75 0.19 22.24
N ALA A 26 -12.80 -0.96 22.92
CA ALA A 26 -13.12 -2.24 22.29
C ALA A 26 -14.59 -2.35 21.87
N GLN A 27 -15.52 -1.74 22.61
CA GLN A 27 -16.91 -1.61 22.21
C GLN A 27 -17.07 -0.69 21.01
N ASP A 28 -16.45 0.51 21.02
CA ASP A 28 -16.47 1.43 19.87
C ASP A 28 -15.91 0.77 18.60
N ASP A 29 -14.85 -0.04 18.70
CA ASP A 29 -14.30 -0.80 17.58
C ASP A 29 -15.22 -1.94 17.11
N MET A 30 -15.98 -2.59 18.00
CA MET A 30 -16.99 -3.60 17.64
C MET A 30 -18.23 -3.01 16.96
N PHE A 31 -18.56 -1.74 17.21
CA PHE A 31 -19.72 -1.05 16.64
C PHE A 31 -19.39 -0.15 15.44
N LYS A 32 -18.13 -0.12 14.96
CA LYS A 32 -17.77 0.64 13.75
C LYS A 32 -18.59 0.15 12.56
N GLU A 33 -19.39 1.05 12.01
CA GLU A 33 -20.19 0.80 10.82
C GLU A 33 -19.24 0.53 9.65
N THR A 34 -19.27 -0.71 9.16
CA THR A 34 -18.53 -1.11 7.97
C THR A 34 -19.29 -0.70 6.73
N VAL A 35 -18.56 -0.49 5.64
CA VAL A 35 -19.14 -0.22 4.32
C VAL A 35 -20.16 -1.31 3.95
N ALA A 36 -19.92 -2.58 4.29
CA ALA A 36 -20.87 -3.66 4.01
C ALA A 36 -22.25 -3.47 4.68
N ASN A 37 -22.26 -2.91 5.89
CA ASN A 37 -23.46 -2.72 6.71
C ASN A 37 -24.13 -1.35 6.48
N SER A 38 -23.47 -0.44 5.77
CA SER A 38 -24.02 0.88 5.45
C SER A 38 -25.07 0.86 4.33
N SER A 39 -25.85 1.94 4.26
CA SER A 39 -26.81 2.14 3.17
C SER A 39 -26.13 2.11 1.79
N VAL A 40 -26.87 1.70 0.76
CA VAL A 40 -26.36 1.63 -0.62
C VAL A 40 -25.77 2.98 -1.07
N GLU A 41 -26.38 4.09 -0.65
CA GLU A 41 -25.88 5.43 -0.94
C GLU A 41 -24.48 5.67 -0.35
N ILE A 42 -24.28 5.39 0.94
CA ILE A 42 -23.00 5.57 1.63
C ILE A 42 -21.93 4.69 0.97
N ARG A 43 -22.28 3.44 0.65
CA ARG A 43 -21.38 2.49 -0.04
C ARG A 43 -20.90 3.03 -1.39
N MET A 44 -21.82 3.51 -2.20
CA MET A 44 -21.50 4.07 -3.52
C MET A 44 -20.66 5.34 -3.42
N GLN A 45 -20.94 6.20 -2.43
CA GLN A 45 -20.14 7.40 -2.18
C GLN A 45 -18.71 7.05 -1.76
N PHE A 46 -18.55 6.11 -0.84
CA PHE A 46 -17.25 5.62 -0.39
C PHE A 46 -16.43 5.04 -1.56
N VAL A 47 -16.99 4.08 -2.29
CA VAL A 47 -16.30 3.43 -3.42
C VAL A 47 -15.92 4.46 -4.48
N ARG A 48 -16.84 5.36 -4.86
CA ARG A 48 -16.54 6.43 -5.82
C ARG A 48 -15.38 7.29 -5.34
N LYS A 49 -15.36 7.65 -4.06
CA LYS A 49 -14.31 8.48 -3.47
C LYS A 49 -12.95 7.78 -3.51
N VAL A 50 -12.89 6.51 -3.11
CA VAL A 50 -11.67 5.68 -3.15
C VAL A 50 -11.09 5.61 -4.57
N TYR A 51 -11.89 5.22 -5.56
CA TYR A 51 -11.41 5.08 -6.94
C TYR A 51 -11.13 6.43 -7.63
N SER A 52 -11.80 7.51 -7.23
CA SER A 52 -11.49 8.86 -7.71
C SER A 52 -10.13 9.33 -7.21
N ILE A 53 -9.83 9.11 -5.92
CA ILE A 53 -8.52 9.40 -5.35
C ILE A 53 -7.46 8.56 -6.03
N LEU A 54 -7.64 7.24 -6.09
CA LEU A 54 -6.72 6.31 -6.76
C LEU A 54 -6.39 6.76 -8.19
N THR A 55 -7.42 7.12 -8.96
CA THR A 55 -7.24 7.59 -10.35
C THR A 55 -6.43 8.88 -10.40
N ALA A 56 -6.70 9.84 -9.51
CA ALA A 56 -5.92 11.07 -9.41
C ALA A 56 -4.44 10.77 -9.06
N GLN A 57 -4.18 9.82 -8.16
CA GLN A 57 -2.83 9.41 -7.79
C GLN A 57 -2.08 8.77 -8.97
N ILE A 58 -2.72 7.84 -9.68
CA ILE A 58 -2.15 7.18 -10.85
C ILE A 58 -1.87 8.21 -11.96
N LEU A 59 -2.82 9.09 -12.27
CA LEU A 59 -2.63 10.14 -13.29
C LEU A 59 -1.49 11.09 -12.92
N SER A 60 -1.42 11.53 -11.66
CA SER A 60 -0.31 12.36 -11.18
C SER A 60 1.04 11.67 -11.35
N THR A 61 1.11 10.38 -11.05
CA THR A 61 2.33 9.56 -11.20
C THR A 61 2.72 9.43 -12.68
N ILE A 62 1.76 9.18 -13.56
CA ILE A 62 1.99 9.08 -15.02
C ILE A 62 2.50 10.41 -15.58
N VAL A 63 1.90 11.53 -15.17
CA VAL A 63 2.34 12.88 -15.60
C VAL A 63 3.76 13.14 -15.13
N MET A 64 4.06 12.93 -13.85
CA MET A 64 5.41 13.11 -13.30
C MET A 64 6.44 12.23 -14.01
N SER A 65 6.11 10.95 -14.21
CA SER A 65 6.96 9.98 -14.91
C SER A 65 7.23 10.40 -16.36
N SER A 66 6.20 10.89 -17.06
CA SER A 66 6.33 11.39 -18.42
C SER A 66 7.24 12.62 -18.48
N VAL A 67 7.11 13.56 -17.53
CA VAL A 67 8.00 14.73 -17.44
C VAL A 67 9.45 14.27 -17.30
N PHE A 68 9.74 13.30 -16.44
CA PHE A 68 11.10 12.82 -16.19
C PHE A 68 11.67 12.06 -17.40
N MET A 69 10.84 11.29 -18.11
CA MET A 69 11.28 10.49 -19.26
C MET A 69 11.52 11.31 -20.52
N TYR A 70 10.69 12.31 -20.81
CA TYR A 70 10.75 13.08 -22.06
C TYR A 70 11.53 14.39 -21.94
N ASN A 71 11.73 14.92 -20.73
CA ASN A 71 12.60 16.07 -20.53
C ASN A 71 14.05 15.61 -20.33
N THR A 72 14.91 15.86 -21.32
CA THR A 72 16.33 15.47 -21.28
C THR A 72 17.05 16.01 -20.05
N ASN A 73 16.79 17.26 -19.65
CA ASN A 73 17.45 17.85 -18.49
C ASN A 73 17.03 17.17 -17.18
N ALA A 74 15.73 16.89 -17.02
CA ALA A 74 15.23 16.18 -15.85
C ALA A 74 15.80 14.75 -15.79
N LYS A 75 15.75 14.02 -16.91
CA LYS A 75 16.30 12.67 -17.05
C LYS A 75 17.78 12.63 -16.67
N THR A 76 18.61 13.47 -17.29
CA THR A 76 20.04 13.49 -17.04
C THR A 76 20.34 13.90 -15.60
N TRP A 77 19.58 14.83 -15.02
CA TRP A 77 19.78 15.27 -13.64
C TRP A 77 19.51 14.14 -12.64
N VAL A 78 18.37 13.43 -12.75
CA VAL A 78 18.05 12.33 -11.81
C VAL A 78 18.99 11.13 -11.98
N GLN A 79 19.44 10.84 -13.20
CA GLN A 79 20.41 9.77 -13.45
C GLN A 79 21.81 10.09 -12.94
N SER A 80 22.22 11.37 -12.99
CA SER A 80 23.52 11.81 -12.48
C SER A 80 23.56 11.94 -10.95
N ASN A 81 22.39 12.14 -10.32
CA ASN A 81 22.26 12.37 -8.89
C ASN A 81 21.57 11.18 -8.22
N ILE A 82 22.25 10.02 -8.16
CA ILE A 82 21.66 8.80 -7.58
C ILE A 82 21.19 8.98 -6.13
N TRP A 83 21.79 9.90 -5.38
CA TRP A 83 21.34 10.26 -4.03
C TRP A 83 19.89 10.75 -4.01
N ALA A 84 19.41 11.35 -5.10
CA ALA A 84 18.04 11.84 -5.22
C ALA A 84 17.02 10.70 -5.24
N LEU A 85 17.40 9.52 -5.78
CA LEU A 85 16.59 8.30 -5.68
C LEU A 85 16.42 7.91 -4.21
N TYR A 86 17.52 7.73 -3.48
CA TYR A 86 17.48 7.34 -2.07
C TYR A 86 16.76 8.37 -1.20
N ALA A 87 17.00 9.66 -1.42
CA ALA A 87 16.29 10.74 -0.73
C ALA A 87 14.78 10.66 -0.97
N SER A 88 14.35 10.45 -2.22
CA SER A 88 12.93 10.30 -2.53
C SER A 88 12.30 9.08 -1.88
N MET A 89 13.01 7.95 -1.75
CA MET A 89 12.53 6.78 -1.01
C MET A 89 12.25 7.10 0.46
N PHE A 90 13.14 7.83 1.14
CA PHE A 90 12.93 8.23 2.54
C PHE A 90 11.78 9.24 2.68
N VAL A 91 11.67 10.19 1.75
CA VAL A 91 10.56 11.17 1.74
C VAL A 91 9.22 10.48 1.51
N THR A 92 9.12 9.56 0.55
CA THR A 92 7.93 8.74 0.34
C THR A 92 7.59 7.96 1.61
N MET A 93 8.56 7.28 2.22
CA MET A 93 8.28 6.47 3.41
C MET A 93 7.79 7.33 4.58
N GLY A 94 8.43 8.48 4.81
CA GLY A 94 8.03 9.42 5.86
C GLY A 94 6.63 10.01 5.63
N THR A 95 6.32 10.41 4.40
CA THR A 95 4.99 10.94 4.05
C THR A 95 3.92 9.86 4.14
N LEU A 96 4.21 8.62 3.73
CA LEU A 96 3.31 7.48 3.88
C LEU A 96 2.99 7.21 5.36
N ILE A 97 4.02 7.09 6.22
CA ILE A 97 3.82 6.82 7.65
C ILE A 97 2.95 7.91 8.29
N PHE A 98 3.23 9.18 8.00
CA PHE A 98 2.48 10.30 8.56
C PHE A 98 1.04 10.35 8.01
N LEU A 99 0.83 10.02 6.73
CA LEU A 99 -0.48 9.88 6.11
C LEU A 99 -1.29 8.77 6.77
N LEU A 100 -0.69 7.60 7.02
CA LEU A 100 -1.37 6.49 7.72
C LEU A 100 -1.79 6.90 9.13
N TRP A 101 -0.91 7.60 9.87
CA TRP A 101 -1.19 8.09 11.22
C TRP A 101 -2.32 9.13 11.27
N LYS A 102 -2.44 9.98 10.23
CA LYS A 102 -3.43 11.06 10.16
C LYS A 102 -4.50 10.85 9.09
N SER A 103 -4.74 9.62 8.67
CA SER A 103 -5.63 9.27 7.55
C SER A 103 -7.08 9.75 7.73
N ARG A 104 -7.59 9.78 8.97
CA ARG A 104 -8.94 10.28 9.30
C ARG A 104 -9.00 11.78 9.63
N SER A 105 -7.85 12.47 9.73
CA SER A 105 -7.79 13.88 10.12
C SER A 105 -8.02 14.81 8.92
N THR A 106 -9.28 15.14 8.63
CA THR A 106 -9.62 16.08 7.54
C THR A 106 -9.48 17.54 8.00
N PRO A 107 -8.89 18.48 7.23
CA PRO A 107 -8.39 18.34 5.85
C PRO A 107 -6.90 17.94 5.74
N LEU A 108 -6.21 17.73 6.86
CA LEU A 108 -4.78 17.40 6.88
C LEU A 108 -4.46 16.17 6.02
N ASN A 109 -5.30 15.14 6.06
CA ASN A 109 -5.16 13.92 5.28
C ASN A 109 -5.02 14.17 3.77
N TYR A 110 -5.70 15.17 3.20
CA TYR A 110 -5.59 15.51 1.78
C TYR A 110 -4.25 16.16 1.43
N TYR A 111 -3.71 17.02 2.30
CA TYR A 111 -2.38 17.60 2.09
C TYR A 111 -1.30 16.52 2.16
N LEU A 112 -1.44 15.58 3.10
CA LEU A 112 -0.52 14.45 3.25
C LEU A 112 -0.61 13.46 2.11
N LEU A 113 -1.83 13.19 1.62
CA LEU A 113 -2.07 12.38 0.44
C LEU A 113 -1.41 12.99 -0.78
N ALA A 114 -1.57 14.30 -1.01
CA ALA A 114 -0.92 15.00 -2.10
C ALA A 114 0.61 14.96 -1.99
N ALA A 115 1.16 15.20 -0.80
CA ALA A 115 2.60 15.12 -0.55
C ALA A 115 3.15 13.73 -0.85
N PHE A 116 2.48 12.68 -0.34
CA PHE A 116 2.83 11.29 -0.59
C PHE A 116 2.76 10.93 -2.08
N THR A 117 1.70 11.32 -2.78
CA THR A 117 1.54 11.04 -4.21
C THR A 117 2.58 11.75 -5.07
N VAL A 118 2.97 12.98 -4.72
CA VAL A 118 4.04 13.69 -5.43
C VAL A 118 5.41 13.05 -5.16
N SER A 119 5.70 12.68 -3.91
CA SER A 119 6.96 12.00 -3.59
C SER A 119 7.07 10.62 -4.23
N GLU A 120 5.97 9.85 -4.24
CA GLU A 120 5.94 8.54 -4.90
C GLU A 120 6.02 8.69 -6.42
N GLY A 121 5.30 9.67 -6.99
CA GLY A 121 5.41 10.01 -8.41
C GLY A 121 6.82 10.42 -8.82
N TYR A 122 7.55 11.13 -7.96
CA TYR A 122 8.96 11.45 -8.19
C TYR A 122 9.85 10.20 -8.13
N LEU A 123 9.63 9.33 -7.15
CA LEU A 123 10.39 8.08 -6.99
C LEU A 123 10.19 7.18 -8.22
N VAL A 124 8.94 6.89 -8.58
CA VAL A 124 8.58 6.12 -9.77
C VAL A 124 9.10 6.81 -11.02
N GLY A 125 8.92 8.13 -11.14
CA GLY A 125 9.39 8.93 -12.26
C GLY A 125 10.90 8.83 -12.47
N THR A 126 11.68 8.78 -11.38
CA THR A 126 13.13 8.55 -11.43
C THR A 126 13.44 7.14 -11.91
N VAL A 127 12.78 6.12 -11.34
CA VAL A 127 13.00 4.71 -11.69
C VAL A 127 12.75 4.45 -13.17
N VAL A 128 11.63 4.94 -13.73
CA VAL A 128 11.29 4.69 -15.14
C VAL A 128 12.27 5.31 -16.13
N THR A 129 13.09 6.30 -15.73
CA THR A 129 14.10 6.88 -16.62
C THR A 129 15.20 5.89 -17.01
N PHE A 130 15.42 4.83 -16.22
CA PHE A 130 16.39 3.76 -16.46
C PHE A 130 15.85 2.65 -17.39
N TYR A 131 14.62 2.80 -17.87
CA TYR A 131 13.96 1.85 -18.75
C TYR A 131 13.66 2.47 -20.11
N GLU A 132 13.52 1.61 -21.12
CA GLU A 132 13.09 2.02 -22.45
C GLU A 132 11.63 2.48 -22.44
N GLN A 133 11.34 3.57 -23.18
CA GLN A 133 10.03 4.22 -23.13
C GLN A 133 8.89 3.30 -23.59
N THR A 134 9.17 2.46 -24.58
CA THR A 134 8.22 1.46 -25.10
C THR A 134 7.90 0.39 -24.05
N VAL A 135 8.88 -0.05 -23.26
CA VAL A 135 8.70 -1.01 -22.17
C VAL A 135 7.85 -0.44 -21.06
N VAL A 136 8.11 0.82 -20.68
CA VAL A 136 7.32 1.53 -19.67
C VAL A 136 5.86 1.61 -20.08
N LEU A 137 5.57 1.95 -21.34
CA LEU A 137 4.20 2.01 -21.84
C LEU A 137 3.53 0.63 -21.87
N GLN A 138 4.23 -0.41 -22.32
CA GLN A 138 3.74 -1.79 -22.31
C GLN A 138 3.41 -2.25 -20.88
N ALA A 139 4.33 -2.04 -19.94
CA ALA A 139 4.13 -2.39 -18.54
C ALA A 139 2.91 -1.69 -17.95
N LEU A 140 2.72 -0.41 -18.26
CA LEU A 140 1.57 0.37 -17.80
C LEU A 140 0.24 -0.21 -18.34
N ILE A 141 0.18 -0.52 -19.63
CA ILE A 141 -1.02 -1.11 -20.27
C ILE A 141 -1.35 -2.46 -19.64
N ILE A 142 -0.36 -3.34 -19.45
CA ILE A 142 -0.56 -4.64 -18.82
C ILE A 142 -1.02 -4.46 -17.36
N THR A 143 -0.41 -3.54 -16.62
CA THR A 143 -0.80 -3.26 -15.22
C THR A 143 -2.26 -2.82 -15.14
N PHE A 144 -2.70 -1.89 -16.00
CA PHE A 144 -4.11 -1.50 -16.05
C PHE A 144 -5.03 -2.67 -16.37
N GLY A 145 -4.67 -3.51 -17.34
CA GLY A 145 -5.44 -4.70 -17.71
C GLY A 145 -5.57 -5.69 -16.56
N VAL A 146 -4.46 -6.02 -15.89
CA VAL A 146 -4.43 -6.93 -14.75
C VAL A 146 -5.20 -6.34 -13.57
N PHE A 147 -4.95 -5.09 -13.20
CA PHE A 147 -5.63 -4.41 -12.11
C PHE A 147 -7.15 -4.38 -12.32
N ALA A 148 -7.60 -4.02 -13.53
CA ALA A 148 -9.02 -4.01 -13.86
C ALA A 148 -9.64 -5.41 -13.83
N ALA A 149 -8.97 -6.41 -14.41
CA ALA A 149 -9.43 -7.79 -14.43
C ALA A 149 -9.57 -8.37 -13.02
N LEU A 150 -8.55 -8.17 -12.15
CA LEU A 150 -8.57 -8.65 -10.77
C LEU A 150 -9.60 -7.92 -9.92
N THR A 151 -9.72 -6.60 -10.08
CA THR A 151 -10.78 -5.83 -9.42
C THR A 151 -12.15 -6.38 -9.80
N LEU A 152 -12.44 -6.51 -11.10
CA LEU A 152 -13.72 -7.04 -11.59
C LEU A 152 -13.99 -8.47 -11.14
N PHE A 153 -12.96 -9.31 -11.11
CA PHE A 153 -13.04 -10.67 -10.58
C PHE A 153 -13.46 -10.66 -9.11
N THR A 154 -12.80 -9.86 -8.27
CA THR A 154 -13.14 -9.76 -6.84
C THR A 154 -14.56 -9.25 -6.62
N LEU A 155 -15.00 -8.24 -7.39
CA LEU A 155 -16.36 -7.69 -7.27
C LEU A 155 -17.46 -8.68 -7.65
N GLN A 156 -17.16 -9.61 -8.56
CA GLN A 156 -18.11 -10.65 -9.01
C GLN A 156 -17.98 -11.95 -8.21
N SER A 157 -16.87 -12.13 -7.50
CA SER A 157 -16.60 -13.33 -6.72
C SER A 157 -17.48 -13.38 -5.46
N LYS A 158 -17.87 -14.60 -5.09
CA LYS A 158 -18.56 -14.90 -3.83
C LYS A 158 -17.61 -15.40 -2.75
N TRP A 159 -16.31 -15.45 -3.04
CA TRP A 159 -15.31 -16.00 -2.13
C TRP A 159 -14.96 -15.00 -1.05
N ASP A 160 -14.72 -15.51 0.17
CA ASP A 160 -14.18 -14.72 1.26
C ASP A 160 -12.64 -14.70 1.17
N PHE A 161 -12.07 -13.53 0.89
CA PHE A 161 -10.63 -13.35 0.74
C PHE A 161 -9.93 -12.93 2.04
N SER A 162 -10.64 -12.81 3.17
CA SER A 162 -10.04 -12.39 4.45
C SER A 162 -8.90 -13.30 4.93
N GLY A 163 -8.94 -14.59 4.59
CA GLY A 163 -7.88 -15.56 4.92
C GLY A 163 -6.53 -15.30 4.22
N MET A 164 -6.47 -14.42 3.22
CA MET A 164 -5.22 -14.09 2.52
C MET A 164 -4.29 -13.19 3.34
N ALA A 165 -4.81 -12.48 4.35
CA ALA A 165 -4.06 -11.45 5.07
C ALA A 165 -2.71 -11.92 5.66
N PRO A 166 -2.60 -13.07 6.37
CA PRO A 166 -1.33 -13.50 6.95
C PRO A 166 -0.28 -13.87 5.88
N ILE A 167 -0.71 -14.49 4.79
CA ILE A 167 0.17 -14.91 3.69
C ILE A 167 0.69 -13.68 2.96
N LEU A 168 -0.19 -12.74 2.62
CA LEU A 168 0.18 -11.49 1.97
C LEU A 168 1.15 -10.69 2.85
N PHE A 169 0.82 -10.51 4.13
CA PHE A 169 1.69 -9.83 5.08
C PHE A 169 3.09 -10.45 5.17
N ALA A 170 3.18 -11.78 5.31
CA ALA A 170 4.47 -12.47 5.34
C ALA A 170 5.23 -12.30 4.01
N SER A 171 4.55 -12.43 2.87
CA SER A 171 5.16 -12.30 1.55
C SER A 171 5.70 -10.89 1.28
N LEU A 172 5.02 -9.84 1.76
CA LEU A 172 5.50 -8.47 1.65
C LEU A 172 6.78 -8.26 2.46
N TRP A 173 6.86 -8.80 3.68
CA TRP A 173 8.09 -8.74 4.48
C TRP A 173 9.25 -9.45 3.80
N VAL A 174 9.00 -10.58 3.15
CA VAL A 174 10.04 -11.26 2.34
C VAL A 174 10.54 -10.34 1.23
N LEU A 175 9.65 -9.69 0.47
CA LEU A 175 10.06 -8.75 -0.59
C LEU A 175 10.86 -7.56 -0.05
N ILE A 176 10.44 -6.99 1.09
CA ILE A 176 11.14 -5.88 1.74
C ILE A 176 12.54 -6.29 2.17
N LEU A 177 12.68 -7.44 2.86
CA LEU A 177 13.97 -7.92 3.35
C LEU A 177 14.90 -8.31 2.20
N VAL A 178 14.38 -8.97 1.16
CA VAL A 178 15.16 -9.28 -0.05
C VAL A 178 15.64 -7.98 -0.72
N GLY A 179 14.76 -6.99 -0.86
CA GLY A 179 15.11 -5.68 -1.41
C GLY A 179 16.18 -4.95 -0.58
N PHE A 180 16.10 -5.04 0.75
CA PHE A 180 17.09 -4.46 1.65
C PHE A 180 18.45 -5.16 1.54
N VAL A 181 18.47 -6.50 1.53
CA VAL A 181 19.71 -7.28 1.38
C VAL A 181 20.35 -7.00 0.02
N GLN A 182 19.56 -6.85 -1.05
CA GLN A 182 20.05 -6.55 -2.40
C GLN A 182 20.88 -5.27 -2.48
N ILE A 183 20.66 -4.29 -1.59
CA ILE A 183 21.44 -3.03 -1.54
C ILE A 183 22.92 -3.32 -1.19
N PHE A 184 23.18 -4.29 -0.31
CA PHE A 184 24.53 -4.64 0.14
C PHE A 184 25.11 -5.83 -0.62
N PHE A 185 24.25 -6.77 -1.03
CA PHE A 185 24.62 -8.01 -1.69
C PHE A 185 23.78 -8.18 -2.96
N PRO A 186 24.22 -7.62 -4.11
CA PRO A 186 23.48 -7.72 -5.36
C PRO A 186 23.30 -9.17 -5.81
N PHE A 187 22.05 -9.56 -6.09
CA PHE A 187 21.72 -10.90 -6.59
C PHE A 187 21.88 -11.02 -8.11
N SER A 188 21.97 -12.26 -8.61
CA SER A 188 22.02 -12.54 -10.05
C SER A 188 20.75 -12.08 -10.77
N GLU A 189 20.85 -11.78 -12.06
CA GLU A 189 19.72 -11.31 -12.88
C GLU A 189 18.57 -12.32 -12.90
N GLY A 190 18.85 -13.62 -13.03
CA GLY A 190 17.84 -14.67 -12.98
C GLY A 190 17.10 -14.73 -11.64
N PHE A 191 17.79 -14.49 -10.51
CA PHE A 191 17.13 -14.41 -9.20
C PHE A 191 16.25 -13.16 -9.08
N GLN A 192 16.75 -12.00 -9.54
CA GLN A 192 15.95 -10.77 -9.57
C GLN A 192 14.69 -10.91 -10.43
N LEU A 193 14.79 -11.61 -11.56
CA LEU A 193 13.65 -11.93 -12.41
C LEU A 193 12.63 -12.84 -11.70
N ALA A 194 13.10 -13.89 -11.01
CA ALA A 194 12.24 -14.76 -10.23
C ALA A 194 11.50 -14.00 -9.12
N ILE A 195 12.18 -13.09 -8.41
CA ILE A 195 11.57 -12.21 -7.42
C ILE A 195 10.57 -11.26 -8.07
N ALA A 196 10.82 -10.76 -9.28
CA ALA A 196 9.87 -9.93 -10.00
C ALA A 196 8.58 -10.68 -10.32
N PHE A 197 8.65 -11.93 -10.82
CA PHE A 197 7.48 -12.78 -11.04
C PHE A 197 6.72 -13.09 -9.74
N ALA A 198 7.43 -13.43 -8.67
CA ALA A 198 6.81 -13.62 -7.35
C ALA A 198 6.10 -12.34 -6.88
N GLY A 199 6.73 -11.18 -7.09
CA GLY A 199 6.14 -9.87 -6.82
C GLY A 199 4.85 -9.63 -7.60
N VAL A 200 4.79 -9.95 -8.89
CA VAL A 200 3.55 -9.84 -9.68
C VAL A 200 2.42 -10.65 -9.06
N LEU A 201 2.68 -11.89 -8.64
CA LEU A 201 1.67 -12.73 -7.99
C LEU A 201 1.23 -12.17 -6.63
N ILE A 202 2.20 -11.68 -5.83
CA ILE A 202 1.93 -11.11 -4.51
C ILE A 202 1.06 -9.85 -4.63
N PHE A 203 1.45 -8.88 -5.46
CA PHE A 203 0.69 -7.64 -5.63
C PHE A 203 -0.64 -7.88 -6.36
N SER A 204 -0.74 -8.89 -7.23
CA SER A 204 -2.04 -9.35 -7.75
C SER A 204 -2.95 -9.87 -6.62
N GLY A 205 -2.39 -10.64 -5.68
CA GLY A 205 -3.09 -11.10 -4.49
C GLY A 205 -3.53 -9.95 -3.57
N TYR A 206 -2.68 -8.92 -3.41
CA TYR A 206 -3.04 -7.71 -2.68
C TYR A 206 -4.19 -6.95 -3.35
N ILE A 207 -4.19 -6.77 -4.69
CA ILE A 207 -5.32 -6.12 -5.41
C ILE A 207 -6.63 -6.85 -5.12
N ILE A 208 -6.63 -8.19 -5.14
CA ILE A 208 -7.80 -8.99 -4.80
C ILE A 208 -8.22 -8.72 -3.35
N PHE A 209 -7.27 -8.81 -2.42
CA PHE A 209 -7.53 -8.65 -0.98
C PHE A 209 -8.02 -7.23 -0.64
N ASP A 210 -7.35 -6.20 -1.11
CA ASP A 210 -7.69 -4.80 -0.82
C ASP A 210 -8.99 -4.39 -1.49
N THR A 211 -9.26 -4.87 -2.72
CA THR A 211 -10.59 -4.71 -3.34
C THR A 211 -11.65 -5.40 -2.47
N TYR A 212 -11.40 -6.61 -1.95
CA TYR A 212 -12.33 -7.27 -1.05
C TYR A 212 -12.55 -6.46 0.25
N MET A 213 -11.49 -5.92 0.85
CA MET A 213 -11.57 -5.12 2.07
C MET A 213 -12.39 -3.84 1.89
N ILE A 214 -12.27 -3.15 0.74
CA ILE A 214 -13.03 -1.94 0.39
C ILE A 214 -14.54 -2.16 0.47
N PHE A 215 -15.01 -3.32 0.01
CA PHE A 215 -16.44 -3.58 -0.04
C PHE A 215 -16.98 -4.25 1.23
N ASN A 216 -16.12 -4.91 2.01
CA ASN A 216 -16.55 -5.79 3.10
C ASN A 216 -16.15 -5.35 4.50
N ARG A 217 -15.03 -4.64 4.69
CA ARG A 217 -14.39 -4.47 6.01
C ARG A 217 -14.07 -3.03 6.40
N TYR A 218 -13.72 -2.17 5.45
CA TYR A 218 -13.42 -0.76 5.78
C TYR A 218 -14.65 -0.02 6.33
N SER A 219 -14.41 1.02 7.13
CA SER A 219 -15.43 2.01 7.48
C SER A 219 -15.53 3.08 6.38
N PRO A 220 -16.68 3.74 6.16
CA PRO A 220 -16.80 4.83 5.20
C PRO A 220 -15.81 5.99 5.38
N GLU A 221 -15.22 6.14 6.58
CA GLU A 221 -14.19 7.12 6.88
C GLU A 221 -12.79 6.76 6.35
N ASP A 222 -12.55 5.48 6.06
CA ASP A 222 -11.22 4.95 5.71
C ASP A 222 -10.87 5.10 4.22
N TYR A 223 -11.51 6.05 3.51
CA TYR A 223 -11.34 6.22 2.07
C TYR A 223 -9.89 6.56 1.68
N ILE A 224 -9.15 7.26 2.55
CA ILE A 224 -7.72 7.54 2.35
C ILE A 224 -6.91 6.25 2.41
N LEU A 225 -7.08 5.44 3.46
CA LEU A 225 -6.36 4.18 3.64
C LEU A 225 -6.62 3.23 2.47
N ALA A 226 -7.90 3.03 2.14
CA ALA A 226 -8.33 2.21 1.01
C ALA A 226 -7.70 2.67 -0.32
N SER A 227 -7.67 3.98 -0.58
CA SER A 227 -7.09 4.52 -1.82
C SER A 227 -5.57 4.34 -1.90
N VAL A 228 -4.87 4.56 -0.78
CA VAL A 228 -3.40 4.43 -0.70
C VAL A 228 -2.98 2.97 -0.85
N SER A 229 -3.70 2.03 -0.25
CA SER A 229 -3.40 0.59 -0.39
C SER A 229 -3.51 0.14 -1.85
N LEU A 230 -4.64 0.42 -2.51
CA LEU A 230 -4.80 0.10 -3.94
C LEU A 230 -3.78 0.82 -4.84
N TYR A 231 -3.40 2.05 -4.50
CA TYR A 231 -2.37 2.79 -5.23
C TYR A 231 -1.00 2.12 -5.10
N MET A 232 -0.61 1.71 -3.89
CA MET A 232 0.64 0.98 -3.67
C MET A 232 0.66 -0.36 -4.38
N ASP A 233 -0.46 -1.08 -4.40
CA ASP A 233 -0.58 -2.32 -5.17
C ASP A 233 -0.39 -2.11 -6.66
N PHE A 234 -1.03 -1.07 -7.21
CA PHE A 234 -0.90 -0.71 -8.61
C PHE A 234 0.54 -0.35 -8.98
N ILE A 235 1.19 0.52 -8.19
CA ILE A 235 2.56 0.96 -8.44
C ILE A 235 3.54 -0.21 -8.32
N ASN A 236 3.41 -1.04 -7.29
CA ASN A 236 4.30 -2.18 -7.12
C ASN A 236 4.09 -3.24 -8.21
N LEU A 237 2.85 -3.54 -8.59
CA LEU A 237 2.58 -4.41 -9.73
C LEU A 237 3.22 -3.87 -11.01
N PHE A 238 3.07 -2.57 -11.27
CA PHE A 238 3.67 -1.89 -12.42
C PHE A 238 5.19 -2.04 -12.43
N LEU A 239 5.87 -1.73 -11.33
CA LEU A 239 7.33 -1.82 -11.24
C LEU A 239 7.84 -3.26 -11.45
N ARG A 240 7.11 -4.28 -10.98
CA ARG A 240 7.47 -5.69 -11.19
C ARG A 240 7.27 -6.13 -12.64
N ILE A 241 6.16 -5.74 -13.27
CA ILE A 241 5.92 -6.02 -14.70
C ILE A 241 6.99 -5.30 -15.55
N LEU A 242 7.30 -4.04 -15.23
CA LEU A 242 8.34 -3.26 -15.89
C LEU A 242 9.70 -3.96 -15.81
N GLN A 243 10.07 -4.45 -14.62
CA GLN A 243 11.31 -5.19 -14.41
C GLN A 243 11.36 -6.47 -15.26
N ILE A 244 10.27 -7.25 -15.31
CA ILE A 244 10.19 -8.48 -16.12
C ILE A 244 10.36 -8.16 -17.61
N LEU A 245 9.57 -7.23 -18.15
CA LEU A 245 9.61 -6.91 -19.58
C LEU A 245 10.98 -6.35 -19.99
N SER A 246 11.60 -5.54 -19.14
CA SER A 246 12.93 -5.02 -19.40
C SER A 246 14.01 -6.08 -19.40
N ALA A 247 13.91 -7.11 -18.55
CA ALA A 247 14.85 -8.22 -18.54
C ALA A 247 14.70 -9.06 -19.82
N MET A 248 13.47 -9.36 -20.22
CA MET A 248 13.17 -10.17 -21.42
C MET A 248 13.59 -9.52 -22.75
N GLN A 249 13.82 -8.20 -22.79
CA GLN A 249 14.31 -7.52 -23.99
C GLN A 249 15.83 -7.42 -24.08
N ARG A 250 16.55 -7.74 -22.99
CA ARG A 250 18.02 -7.74 -22.94
C ARG A 250 18.62 -9.08 -23.37
N ASP A 251 17.81 -10.14 -23.36
CA ASP A 251 18.12 -11.49 -23.86
C ASP A 251 17.76 -11.63 -25.35
#